data_AF-A0AAU5G154-F1
#
_entry.id   AF-A0AAU5G154-F1
#
_cell.length_a   1.000
_cell.length_b   1.000
_cell.length_c   1.000
_cell.angle_alpha   90.00
_cell.angle_beta   90.00
_cell.angle_gamma   90.00
#
_symmetry.space_group_name_H-M   'P 1'
#
loop_
_entity.id
_entity.type
_entity.pdbx_description
1 polymer ?
#
loop_
_entity_poly.entity_id
_entity_poly.type
_entity_poly.pdbx_seq_one_letter_code
_entity_poly.pdbx_strand_id
1 'polypeptide(L)'
;MPEQRGARRRAWVESAERLRAAATTEPGRLRLIGAVLAVLVVAFGAVTAWQVADRAAAADNVVHHSEPLSAKAAEIYRSLADADATVAGGFLVGGQEPKSASDRYQKDIDTAARLITEAAANSQGSAEAAEQIASLNRQLPSYTQWVATAQADNRQGLPLGGAYLRYADEQMRMDGGLLDAADKLYQAETERLGHDYGRAKALPYAAWALGLLALGALVWAQRRHYRRTNRVFNQGLLAASAACAVVLLWLVAGHTLARSQLSDSYAHGAKSMQVLNNARIGVLQARGDENLTLVARGSGDSYETNFAKGMTDLAGEDPKGVGGELAQALALADNEAGRAPVNAAIQGVRAWRGRHTTARASDDGGDYTTAVAEVIGGKDSHGRTVTETTGQCFDKVDASLEQAVGHEQDEFRKAANSGRGALSLLPYGAGLLAVLAAAGALLGIGRRLSEYR
;
A
#
# COMPACT_ATOMS: atom_id res chain seq x y z
N MET A 1 -15.83 -51.13 21.74
CA MET A 1 -15.97 -49.96 22.65
C MET A 1 -17.27 -49.18 22.42
N PRO A 2 -18.45 -49.66 22.85
CA PRO A 2 -19.73 -48.97 22.66
C PRO A 2 -20.19 -48.12 23.87
N GLU A 3 -19.62 -48.31 25.06
CA GLU A 3 -20.15 -47.72 26.31
C GLU A 3 -19.97 -46.19 26.43
N GLN A 4 -18.94 -45.60 25.80
CA GLN A 4 -18.70 -44.16 25.92
C GLN A 4 -19.72 -43.27 25.18
N ARG A 5 -20.39 -43.79 24.14
CA ARG A 5 -21.41 -43.02 23.38
C ARG A 5 -22.75 -42.93 24.14
N GLY A 6 -23.09 -43.94 24.93
CA GLY A 6 -24.29 -43.94 25.78
C GLY A 6 -24.19 -42.98 26.97
N ALA A 7 -23.01 -42.89 27.60
CA ALA A 7 -22.74 -42.00 28.71
C ALA A 7 -22.85 -40.50 28.32
N ARG A 8 -22.34 -40.12 27.14
CA ARG A 8 -22.48 -38.74 26.63
C ARG A 8 -23.94 -38.38 26.35
N ARG A 9 -24.72 -39.25 25.71
CA ARG A 9 -26.16 -38.97 25.46
C ARG A 9 -26.96 -38.84 26.76
N ARG A 10 -26.68 -39.68 27.78
CA ARG A 10 -27.35 -39.58 29.10
C ARG A 10 -27.00 -38.29 29.83
N ALA A 11 -25.74 -37.86 29.80
CA ALA A 11 -25.33 -36.59 30.40
C ALA A 11 -26.02 -35.37 29.78
N TRP A 12 -26.19 -35.33 28.46
CA TRP A 12 -26.91 -34.24 27.77
C TRP A 12 -28.41 -34.23 28.10
N VAL A 13 -29.03 -35.41 28.19
CA VAL A 13 -30.46 -35.55 28.54
C VAL A 13 -30.72 -35.17 30.00
N GLU A 14 -29.90 -35.64 30.95
CA GLU A 14 -29.98 -35.25 32.37
C GLU A 14 -29.70 -33.75 32.56
N SER A 15 -28.77 -33.18 31.79
CA SER A 15 -28.51 -31.73 31.80
C SER A 15 -29.73 -30.95 31.31
N ALA A 16 -30.38 -31.41 30.24
CA ALA A 16 -31.59 -30.80 29.69
C ALA A 16 -32.80 -30.92 30.65
N GLU A 17 -32.96 -32.05 31.34
CA GLU A 17 -34.01 -32.25 32.34
C GLU A 17 -33.79 -31.41 33.59
N ARG A 18 -32.54 -31.29 34.08
CA ARG A 18 -32.21 -30.38 35.20
C ARG A 18 -32.42 -28.92 34.83
N LEU A 19 -32.11 -28.52 33.59
CA LEU A 19 -32.42 -27.18 33.07
C LEU A 19 -33.94 -26.92 32.99
N ARG A 20 -34.74 -27.92 32.59
CA ARG A 20 -36.21 -27.83 32.57
C ARG A 20 -36.83 -27.78 33.97
N ALA A 21 -36.34 -28.58 34.92
CA ALA A 21 -36.81 -28.59 36.31
C ALA A 21 -36.39 -27.32 37.09
N ALA A 22 -35.25 -26.71 36.76
CA ALA A 22 -34.87 -25.41 37.29
C ALA A 22 -35.74 -24.26 36.73
N ALA A 23 -36.35 -24.42 35.55
CA ALA A 23 -37.20 -23.39 34.96
C ALA A 23 -38.58 -23.25 35.62
N THR A 24 -38.98 -24.17 36.50
CA THR A 24 -40.30 -24.19 37.15
C THR A 24 -40.32 -23.59 38.56
N THR A 25 -39.17 -23.41 39.23
CA THR A 25 -39.06 -22.77 40.55
C THR A 25 -38.47 -21.35 40.45
N GLU A 26 -38.92 -20.41 41.31
CA GLU A 26 -38.45 -19.02 41.29
C GLU A 26 -36.92 -18.86 41.46
N PRO A 27 -36.25 -19.63 42.35
CA PRO A 27 -34.79 -19.62 42.49
C PRO A 27 -34.07 -20.19 41.25
N GLY A 28 -34.63 -21.22 40.60
CA GLY A 28 -34.03 -21.82 39.41
C GLY A 28 -34.12 -20.93 38.17
N ARG A 29 -35.22 -20.17 38.01
CA ARG A 29 -35.36 -19.14 36.96
C ARG A 29 -34.31 -18.04 37.08
N LEU A 30 -33.97 -17.61 38.30
CA LEU A 30 -32.94 -16.59 38.52
C LEU A 30 -31.54 -17.10 38.17
N ARG A 31 -31.25 -18.38 38.46
CA ARG A 31 -29.98 -19.02 38.08
C ARG A 31 -29.85 -19.13 36.55
N LEU A 32 -30.93 -19.49 35.86
CA LEU A 32 -30.93 -19.58 34.41
C LEU A 32 -30.69 -18.21 33.74
N ILE A 33 -31.38 -17.16 34.20
CA ILE A 33 -31.18 -15.79 33.69
C ILE A 33 -29.73 -15.33 33.93
N GLY A 34 -29.20 -15.56 35.13
CA GLY A 34 -27.80 -15.23 35.45
C GLY A 34 -26.80 -15.96 34.56
N ALA A 35 -27.01 -17.25 34.31
CA ALA A 35 -26.17 -18.04 33.42
C ALA A 35 -26.23 -17.54 31.97
N VAL A 36 -27.43 -17.24 31.44
CA VAL A 36 -27.60 -16.70 30.09
C VAL A 36 -26.91 -15.34 29.94
N LEU A 37 -27.05 -14.44 30.92
CA LEU A 37 -26.36 -13.15 30.91
C LEU A 37 -24.84 -13.31 30.94
N ALA A 38 -24.33 -14.23 31.77
CA ALA A 38 -22.90 -14.52 31.81
C ALA A 38 -22.38 -15.01 30.46
N VAL A 39 -23.09 -15.95 29.82
CA VAL A 39 -22.75 -16.46 28.49
C VAL A 39 -22.78 -15.34 27.44
N LEU A 40 -23.80 -14.47 27.46
CA LEU A 40 -23.90 -13.34 26.51
C LEU A 40 -22.73 -12.36 26.66
N VAL A 41 -22.34 -12.01 27.89
CA VAL A 41 -21.23 -11.07 28.12
C VAL A 41 -19.89 -11.71 27.75
N VAL A 42 -19.68 -12.99 28.06
CA VAL A 42 -18.47 -13.71 27.64
C VAL A 42 -18.39 -13.82 26.12
N ALA A 43 -19.52 -14.14 25.45
CA ALA A 43 -19.58 -14.18 23.99
C ALA A 43 -19.30 -12.81 23.36
N PHE A 44 -19.87 -11.73 23.91
CA PHE A 44 -19.58 -10.37 23.48
C PHE A 44 -18.08 -10.04 23.62
N GLY A 45 -17.49 -10.31 24.78
CA GLY A 45 -16.07 -10.07 25.03
C GLY A 45 -15.16 -10.87 24.08
N ALA A 46 -15.44 -12.17 23.91
CA ALA A 46 -14.65 -13.05 23.04
C ALA A 46 -14.74 -12.66 21.55
N VAL A 47 -15.94 -12.39 21.04
CA VAL A 47 -16.14 -11.96 19.64
C VAL A 47 -15.54 -10.57 19.40
N THR A 48 -15.66 -9.66 20.35
CA THR A 48 -15.01 -8.34 20.28
C THR A 48 -13.49 -8.48 20.22
N ALA A 49 -12.90 -9.26 21.12
CA ALA A 49 -11.46 -9.49 21.13
C ALA A 49 -10.97 -10.10 19.81
N TRP A 50 -11.67 -11.09 19.27
CA TRP A 50 -11.35 -11.71 17.99
C TRP A 50 -11.46 -10.73 16.80
N GLN A 51 -12.59 -10.02 16.66
CA GLN A 51 -12.80 -9.10 15.54
C GLN A 51 -11.86 -7.90 15.56
N VAL A 52 -11.51 -7.41 16.75
CA VAL A 52 -10.55 -6.32 16.91
C VAL A 52 -9.12 -6.81 16.65
N ALA A 53 -8.73 -7.99 17.16
CA ALA A 53 -7.39 -8.55 16.92
C ALA A 53 -7.13 -8.78 15.42
N ASP A 54 -8.12 -9.33 14.69
CA ASP A 54 -8.07 -9.51 13.24
C ASP A 54 -7.83 -8.17 12.50
N ARG A 55 -8.55 -7.11 12.88
CA ARG A 55 -8.38 -5.76 12.31
C ARG A 55 -7.06 -5.12 12.68
N ALA A 56 -6.61 -5.30 13.92
CA ALA A 56 -5.33 -4.79 14.39
C ALA A 56 -4.17 -5.44 13.62
N ALA A 57 -4.23 -6.76 13.41
CA ALA A 57 -3.27 -7.49 12.58
C ALA A 57 -3.29 -7.02 11.12
N ALA A 58 -4.48 -6.82 10.54
CA ALA A 58 -4.59 -6.27 9.19
C ALA A 58 -4.01 -4.84 9.08
N ALA A 59 -4.28 -3.97 10.06
CA ALA A 59 -3.70 -2.62 10.10
C ALA A 59 -2.18 -2.64 10.32
N ASP A 60 -1.65 -3.62 11.07
CA ASP A 60 -0.21 -3.83 11.26
C ASP A 60 0.46 -4.27 9.95
N ASN A 61 -0.17 -5.22 9.22
CA ASN A 61 0.29 -5.65 7.91
C ASN A 61 0.35 -4.49 6.89
N VAL A 62 -0.62 -3.58 6.89
CA VAL A 62 -0.60 -2.38 6.03
C VAL A 62 0.70 -1.59 6.23
N VAL A 63 1.10 -1.36 7.48
CA VAL A 63 2.25 -0.50 7.82
C VAL A 63 3.59 -1.23 7.68
N HIS A 64 3.66 -2.48 8.09
CA HIS A 64 4.94 -3.19 8.25
C HIS A 64 5.23 -4.20 7.14
N HIS A 65 4.26 -4.49 6.27
CA HIS A 65 4.41 -5.52 5.25
C HIS A 65 3.98 -5.02 3.87
N SER A 66 2.69 -4.75 3.68
CA SER A 66 2.09 -4.57 2.36
C SER A 66 2.43 -3.23 1.70
N GLU A 67 2.50 -2.12 2.45
CA GLU A 67 2.99 -0.85 1.87
C GLU A 67 4.49 -0.89 1.55
N PRO A 68 5.38 -1.34 2.46
CA PRO A 68 6.80 -1.42 2.13
C PRO A 68 7.07 -2.33 0.92
N LEU A 69 6.31 -3.41 0.74
CA LEU A 69 6.45 -4.26 -0.44
C LEU A 69 6.01 -3.58 -1.74
N SER A 70 4.84 -2.92 -1.73
CA SER A 70 4.38 -2.14 -2.88
C SER A 70 5.36 -1.01 -3.23
N ALA A 71 5.89 -0.29 -2.24
CA ALA A 71 6.89 0.76 -2.44
C ALA A 71 8.20 0.21 -3.02
N LYS A 72 8.69 -0.93 -2.51
CA LYS A 72 9.89 -1.60 -3.06
C LYS A 72 9.68 -2.09 -4.48
N ALA A 73 8.48 -2.60 -4.81
CA ALA A 73 8.15 -3.03 -6.16
C ALA A 73 8.16 -1.86 -7.16
N ALA A 74 7.57 -0.72 -6.80
CA ALA A 74 7.67 0.51 -7.59
C ALA A 74 9.13 0.96 -7.76
N GLU A 75 9.95 0.87 -6.71
CA GLU A 75 11.37 1.23 -6.75
C GLU A 75 12.19 0.29 -7.65
N ILE A 76 11.88 -1.01 -7.72
CA ILE A 76 12.50 -1.94 -8.68
C ILE A 76 12.26 -1.46 -10.11
N TYR A 77 11.00 -1.19 -10.46
CA TYR A 77 10.66 -0.66 -11.79
C TYR A 77 11.45 0.62 -12.05
N ARG A 78 11.41 1.56 -11.11
CA ARG A 78 12.03 2.87 -11.24
C ARG A 78 13.53 2.76 -11.48
N SER A 79 14.24 1.93 -10.71
CA SER A 79 15.67 1.70 -10.90
C SER A 79 15.97 1.08 -12.27
N LEU A 80 15.16 0.13 -12.75
CA LEU A 80 15.36 -0.46 -14.07
C LEU A 80 15.15 0.56 -15.19
N ALA A 81 14.09 1.37 -15.11
CA ALA A 81 13.80 2.42 -16.08
C ALA A 81 14.84 3.56 -16.06
N ASP A 82 15.32 3.95 -14.87
CA ASP A 82 16.37 4.97 -14.74
C ASP A 82 17.73 4.49 -15.26
N ALA A 83 18.08 3.22 -15.01
CA ALA A 83 19.28 2.60 -15.55
C ALA A 83 19.26 2.66 -17.09
N ASP A 84 18.14 2.31 -17.70
CA ASP A 84 17.97 2.29 -19.15
C ASP A 84 18.04 3.69 -19.77
N ALA A 85 17.31 4.65 -19.19
CA ALA A 85 17.35 6.05 -19.61
C ALA A 85 18.75 6.68 -19.44
N THR A 86 19.45 6.32 -18.37
CA THR A 86 20.81 6.80 -18.06
C THR A 86 21.82 6.29 -19.10
N VAL A 87 21.77 5.01 -19.44
CA VAL A 87 22.66 4.43 -20.46
C VAL A 87 22.38 5.03 -21.83
N ALA A 88 21.11 5.21 -22.20
CA ALA A 88 20.75 5.83 -23.47
C ALA A 88 21.29 7.28 -23.56
N GLY A 89 21.14 8.07 -22.50
CA GLY A 89 21.67 9.43 -22.44
C GLY A 89 23.20 9.47 -22.47
N GLY A 90 23.87 8.55 -21.76
CA GLY A 90 25.33 8.42 -21.79
C GLY A 90 25.87 8.08 -23.18
N PHE A 91 25.12 7.33 -23.98
CA PHE A 91 25.45 6.99 -25.36
C PHE A 91 25.50 8.20 -26.29
N LEU A 92 24.70 9.24 -26.01
CA LEU A 92 24.64 10.46 -26.84
C LEU A 92 25.92 11.30 -26.79
N VAL A 93 26.72 11.18 -25.72
CA VAL A 93 28.03 11.86 -25.60
C VAL A 93 29.01 11.37 -26.68
N GLY A 94 28.89 10.10 -27.09
CA GLY A 94 29.81 9.43 -28.00
C GLY A 94 31.13 9.02 -27.33
N GLY A 95 31.60 7.80 -27.61
CA GLY A 95 32.84 7.28 -27.03
C GLY A 95 32.67 6.84 -25.56
N GLN A 96 33.59 7.28 -24.69
CA GLN A 96 33.56 6.92 -23.27
C GLN A 96 32.45 7.69 -22.53
N GLU A 97 31.51 6.96 -21.93
CA GLU A 97 30.46 7.58 -21.12
C GLU A 97 31.03 8.38 -19.93
N PRO A 98 30.40 9.51 -19.55
CA PRO A 98 30.77 10.26 -18.35
C PRO A 98 30.72 9.39 -17.09
N LYS A 99 31.68 9.58 -16.19
CA LYS A 99 31.74 8.83 -14.93
C LYS A 99 30.44 8.92 -14.12
N SER A 100 29.78 10.08 -14.11
CA SER A 100 28.49 10.27 -13.42
C SER A 100 27.38 9.37 -13.97
N ALA A 101 27.31 9.18 -15.29
CA ALA A 101 26.32 8.29 -15.92
C ALA A 101 26.62 6.82 -15.59
N SER A 102 27.89 6.43 -15.64
CA SER A 102 28.33 5.08 -15.24
C SER A 102 28.01 4.78 -13.77
N ASP A 103 28.31 5.71 -12.87
CA ASP A 103 28.04 5.57 -11.43
C ASP A 103 26.53 5.50 -11.14
N ARG A 104 25.69 6.29 -11.85
CA ARG A 104 24.22 6.24 -11.74
C ARG A 104 23.65 4.91 -12.21
N TYR A 105 24.01 4.47 -13.43
CA TYR A 105 23.60 3.18 -13.98
C TYR A 105 23.94 2.02 -13.02
N GLN A 106 25.17 1.96 -12.52
CA GLN A 106 25.58 0.89 -11.61
C GLN A 106 24.77 0.91 -10.32
N LYS A 107 24.55 2.09 -9.74
CA LYS A 107 23.74 2.26 -8.52
C LYS A 107 22.31 1.77 -8.72
N ASP A 108 21.71 2.03 -9.87
CA ASP A 108 20.34 1.64 -10.18
C ASP A 108 20.24 0.12 -10.37
N ILE A 109 21.16 -0.50 -11.11
CA ILE A 109 21.23 -1.96 -11.25
C ILE A 109 21.44 -2.65 -9.90
N ASP A 110 22.36 -2.14 -9.06
CA ASP A 110 22.62 -2.69 -7.73
C ASP A 110 21.39 -2.54 -6.81
N THR A 111 20.65 -1.44 -6.95
CA THR A 111 19.42 -1.19 -6.20
C THR A 111 18.32 -2.13 -6.64
N ALA A 112 18.09 -2.27 -7.94
CA ALA A 112 17.12 -3.23 -8.48
C ALA A 112 17.44 -4.66 -8.02
N ALA A 113 18.69 -5.12 -8.18
CA ALA A 113 19.12 -6.47 -7.77
C ALA A 113 18.91 -6.74 -6.27
N ARG A 114 19.28 -5.76 -5.42
CA ARG A 114 19.05 -5.84 -3.97
C ARG A 114 17.56 -5.95 -3.65
N LEU A 115 16.73 -5.07 -4.23
CA LEU A 115 15.30 -5.04 -3.96
C LEU A 115 14.57 -6.28 -4.48
N ILE A 116 14.95 -6.81 -5.64
CA ILE A 116 14.44 -8.09 -6.15
C ILE A 116 14.74 -9.22 -5.16
N THR A 117 15.93 -9.24 -4.58
CA THR A 117 16.32 -10.23 -3.55
C THR A 117 15.52 -10.06 -2.26
N GLU A 118 15.33 -8.82 -1.80
CA GLU A 118 14.49 -8.52 -0.63
C GLU A 118 13.02 -8.88 -0.86
N ALA A 119 12.48 -8.62 -2.05
CA ALA A 119 11.13 -9.01 -2.44
C ALA A 119 10.99 -10.53 -2.47
N ALA A 120 11.98 -11.26 -2.98
CA ALA A 120 11.99 -12.72 -2.98
C ALA A 120 11.83 -13.30 -1.57
N ALA A 121 12.53 -12.73 -0.58
CA ALA A 121 12.45 -13.15 0.82
C ALA A 121 11.06 -12.93 1.46
N ASN A 122 10.26 -12.02 0.92
CA ASN A 122 8.97 -11.59 1.48
C ASN A 122 7.76 -11.92 0.59
N SER A 123 7.97 -12.60 -0.54
CA SER A 123 6.95 -12.98 -1.54
C SER A 123 5.95 -14.04 -1.08
N GLN A 124 6.05 -14.51 0.17
CA GLN A 124 5.17 -15.54 0.71
C GLN A 124 3.70 -15.08 0.65
N GLY A 125 2.85 -15.93 0.07
CA GLY A 125 1.41 -15.70 -0.06
C GLY A 125 0.95 -15.13 -1.40
N SER A 126 1.85 -14.86 -2.36
CA SER A 126 1.49 -14.46 -3.72
C SER A 126 2.29 -15.26 -4.76
N ALA A 127 1.60 -16.14 -5.49
CA ALA A 127 2.23 -16.94 -6.56
C ALA A 127 2.65 -16.04 -7.73
N GLU A 128 1.85 -15.02 -8.05
CA GLU A 128 2.14 -14.05 -9.10
C GLU A 128 3.37 -13.21 -8.78
N ALA A 129 3.48 -12.69 -7.55
CA ALA A 129 4.67 -11.95 -7.14
C ALA A 129 5.95 -12.81 -7.24
N ALA A 130 5.87 -14.07 -6.79
CA ALA A 130 6.99 -15.01 -6.88
C ALA A 130 7.39 -15.30 -8.34
N GLU A 131 6.43 -15.43 -9.26
CA GLU A 131 6.67 -15.60 -10.68
C GLU A 131 7.39 -14.39 -11.29
N GLN A 132 6.91 -13.18 -11.02
CA GLN A 132 7.51 -11.96 -11.56
C GLN A 132 8.92 -11.73 -10.99
N ILE A 133 9.15 -11.99 -9.70
CA ILE A 133 10.48 -11.93 -9.08
C ILE A 133 11.44 -12.93 -9.73
N ALA A 134 10.98 -14.14 -10.06
CA ALA A 134 11.80 -15.13 -10.76
C ALA A 134 12.13 -14.69 -12.19
N SER A 135 11.18 -14.03 -12.87
CA SER A 135 11.40 -13.43 -14.20
C SER A 135 12.47 -12.34 -14.15
N LEU A 136 12.35 -11.39 -13.22
CA LEU A 136 13.31 -10.31 -13.00
C LEU A 136 14.72 -10.82 -12.74
N ASN A 137 14.87 -11.80 -11.83
CA ASN A 137 16.16 -12.42 -11.51
C ASN A 137 16.82 -13.11 -12.71
N ARG A 138 16.01 -13.69 -13.61
CA ARG A 138 16.52 -14.38 -14.81
C ARG A 138 17.01 -13.41 -15.87
N GLN A 139 16.30 -12.31 -16.07
CA GLN A 139 16.52 -11.40 -17.19
C GLN A 139 17.56 -10.31 -16.89
N LEU A 140 17.67 -9.86 -15.64
CA LEU A 140 18.56 -8.76 -15.26
C LEU A 140 20.04 -9.01 -15.65
N PRO A 141 20.63 -10.21 -15.46
CA PRO A 141 22.01 -10.47 -15.89
C PRO A 141 22.20 -10.40 -17.41
N SER A 142 21.20 -10.81 -18.19
CA SER A 142 21.29 -10.73 -19.66
C SER A 142 21.20 -9.28 -20.13
N TYR A 143 20.33 -8.48 -19.52
CA TYR A 143 20.26 -7.04 -19.77
C TYR A 143 21.61 -6.35 -19.54
N THR A 144 22.21 -6.56 -18.36
CA THR A 144 23.49 -5.92 -18.03
C THR A 144 24.62 -6.37 -18.96
N GLN A 145 24.58 -7.61 -19.47
CA GLN A 145 25.50 -8.11 -20.48
C GLN A 145 25.35 -7.37 -21.83
N TRP A 146 24.12 -7.16 -22.32
CA TRP A 146 23.89 -6.43 -23.57
C TRP A 146 24.34 -4.97 -23.46
N VAL A 147 24.03 -4.30 -22.34
CA VAL A 147 24.49 -2.93 -22.07
C VAL A 147 26.01 -2.85 -22.03
N ALA A 148 26.67 -3.79 -21.34
CA ALA A 148 28.15 -3.81 -21.27
C ALA A 148 28.78 -4.00 -22.66
N THR A 149 28.16 -4.83 -23.51
CA THR A 149 28.58 -5.03 -24.90
C THR A 149 28.39 -3.73 -25.71
N ALA A 150 27.23 -3.08 -25.58
CA ALA A 150 26.94 -1.81 -26.22
C ALA A 150 27.97 -0.74 -25.85
N GLN A 151 28.26 -0.57 -24.56
CA GLN A 151 29.25 0.40 -24.07
C GLN A 151 30.67 0.07 -24.56
N ALA A 152 31.06 -1.21 -24.59
CA ALA A 152 32.36 -1.63 -25.10
C ALA A 152 32.54 -1.31 -26.59
N ASP A 153 31.50 -1.50 -27.40
CA ASP A 153 31.50 -1.14 -28.82
C ASP A 153 31.47 0.37 -29.03
N ASN A 154 30.71 1.12 -28.20
CA ASN A 154 30.65 2.58 -28.25
C ASN A 154 32.01 3.23 -27.95
N ARG A 155 32.75 2.70 -26.97
CA ARG A 155 34.13 3.13 -26.65
C ARG A 155 35.10 2.92 -27.82
N GLN A 156 34.84 1.93 -28.66
CA GLN A 156 35.62 1.66 -29.87
C GLN A 156 35.12 2.45 -31.10
N GLY A 157 34.04 3.22 -30.96
CA GLY A 157 33.41 3.97 -32.06
C GLY A 157 32.69 3.06 -33.07
N LEU A 158 32.37 1.82 -32.70
CA LEU A 158 31.70 0.87 -33.58
C LEU A 158 30.19 1.19 -33.63
N PRO A 159 29.58 1.32 -34.83
CA PRO A 159 28.13 1.57 -34.97
C PRO A 159 27.25 0.49 -34.31
N LEU A 160 27.81 -0.71 -34.10
CA LEU A 160 27.12 -1.84 -33.48
C LEU A 160 26.72 -1.57 -32.02
N GLY A 161 27.42 -0.67 -31.32
CA GLY A 161 27.08 -0.33 -29.94
C GLY A 161 25.65 0.22 -29.81
N GLY A 162 25.23 1.09 -30.72
CA GLY A 162 23.86 1.62 -30.73
C GLY A 162 22.81 0.55 -31.02
N ALA A 163 23.14 -0.47 -31.81
CA ALA A 163 22.23 -1.58 -32.08
C ALA A 163 22.06 -2.50 -30.86
N TYR A 164 23.15 -2.83 -30.16
CA TYR A 164 23.07 -3.59 -28.90
C TYR A 164 22.31 -2.83 -27.81
N LEU A 165 22.48 -1.51 -27.73
CA LEU A 165 21.72 -0.70 -26.78
C LEU A 165 20.22 -0.75 -27.08
N ARG A 166 19.80 -0.53 -28.33
CA ARG A 166 18.39 -0.64 -28.71
C ARG A 166 17.82 -2.04 -28.48
N TYR A 167 18.62 -3.07 -28.72
CA TYR A 167 18.23 -4.44 -28.40
C TYR A 167 18.05 -4.64 -26.88
N ALA A 168 18.93 -4.09 -26.04
CA ALA A 168 18.81 -4.15 -24.60
C ALA A 168 17.53 -3.44 -24.10
N ASP A 169 17.23 -2.25 -24.63
CA ASP A 169 16.00 -1.50 -24.37
C ASP A 169 14.75 -2.27 -24.83
N GLU A 170 14.78 -2.87 -26.02
CA GLU A 170 13.69 -3.71 -26.51
C GLU A 170 13.41 -4.88 -25.56
N GLN A 171 14.46 -5.56 -25.08
CA GLN A 171 14.31 -6.64 -24.10
C GLN A 171 13.85 -6.13 -22.70
N MET A 172 14.23 -4.90 -22.34
CA MET A 172 13.78 -4.24 -21.11
C MET A 172 12.26 -3.96 -21.15
N ARG A 173 11.74 -3.56 -22.31
CA ARG A 173 10.36 -3.04 -22.47
C ARG A 173 9.34 -4.01 -23.06
N MET A 174 9.77 -5.06 -23.75
CA MET A 174 8.85 -6.01 -24.39
C MET A 174 7.85 -6.63 -23.41
N ASP A 175 6.75 -7.16 -23.92
CA ASP A 175 5.81 -7.95 -23.13
C ASP A 175 6.54 -9.14 -22.48
N GLY A 176 6.44 -9.27 -21.16
CA GLY A 176 7.20 -10.25 -20.38
C GLY A 176 8.65 -9.87 -20.07
N GLY A 177 9.09 -8.68 -20.51
CA GLY A 177 10.41 -8.10 -20.23
C GLY A 177 10.57 -7.63 -18.78
N LEU A 178 11.68 -6.95 -18.50
CA LEU A 178 12.02 -6.49 -17.15
C LEU A 178 11.02 -5.45 -16.60
N LEU A 179 10.64 -4.44 -17.39
CA LEU A 179 9.67 -3.43 -16.92
C LEU A 179 8.27 -4.00 -16.77
N ASP A 180 7.81 -4.85 -17.68
CA ASP A 180 6.50 -5.52 -17.57
C ASP A 180 6.44 -6.44 -16.34
N ALA A 181 7.50 -7.21 -16.07
CA ALA A 181 7.58 -8.03 -14.86
C ALA A 181 7.59 -7.17 -13.58
N ALA A 182 8.31 -6.05 -13.58
CA ALA A 182 8.33 -5.13 -12.46
C ALA A 182 6.97 -4.46 -12.23
N ASP A 183 6.26 -4.10 -13.31
CA ASP A 183 4.92 -3.50 -13.23
C ASP A 183 3.89 -4.52 -12.69
N LYS A 184 3.90 -5.75 -13.19
CA LYS A 184 3.04 -6.83 -12.66
C LYS A 184 3.32 -7.12 -11.19
N LEU A 185 4.58 -7.12 -10.77
CA LEU A 185 4.94 -7.23 -9.36
C LEU A 185 4.38 -6.06 -8.54
N TYR A 186 4.51 -4.84 -9.06
CA TYR A 186 3.97 -3.64 -8.42
C TYR A 186 2.44 -3.67 -8.29
N GLN A 187 1.73 -4.08 -9.35
CA GLN A 187 0.29 -4.24 -9.33
C GLN A 187 -0.16 -5.30 -8.30
N ALA A 188 0.50 -6.47 -8.27
CA ALA A 188 0.19 -7.54 -7.33
C ALA A 188 0.36 -7.11 -5.85
N GLU A 189 1.44 -6.40 -5.52
CA GLU A 189 1.65 -5.91 -4.15
C GLU A 189 0.71 -4.75 -3.79
N THR A 190 0.31 -3.94 -4.77
CA THR A 190 -0.67 -2.87 -4.57
C THR A 190 -2.08 -3.43 -4.35
N GLU A 191 -2.46 -4.51 -5.05
CA GLU A 191 -3.72 -5.23 -4.82
C GLU A 191 -3.73 -5.86 -3.41
N ARG A 192 -2.62 -6.48 -3.00
CA ARG A 192 -2.45 -7.01 -1.64
C ARG A 192 -2.63 -5.93 -0.58
N LEU A 193 -2.01 -4.77 -0.76
CA LEU A 193 -2.19 -3.60 0.11
C LEU A 193 -3.67 -3.19 0.19
N GLY A 194 -4.37 -3.14 -0.95
CA GLY A 194 -5.80 -2.87 -1.02
C GLY A 194 -6.65 -3.88 -0.23
N HIS A 195 -6.33 -5.17 -0.31
CA HIS A 195 -6.99 -6.22 0.46
C HIS A 195 -6.80 -6.07 1.97
N ASP A 196 -5.59 -5.76 2.42
CA ASP A 196 -5.30 -5.57 3.84
C ASP A 196 -6.01 -4.32 4.40
N TYR A 197 -6.07 -3.23 3.63
CA TYR A 197 -6.93 -2.09 3.94
C TYR A 197 -8.41 -2.47 4.03
N GLY A 198 -8.90 -3.32 3.11
CA GLY A 198 -10.26 -3.83 3.11
C GLY A 198 -10.60 -4.57 4.41
N ARG A 199 -9.71 -5.46 4.87
CA ARG A 199 -9.88 -6.18 6.14
C ARG A 199 -9.77 -5.24 7.35
N ALA A 200 -8.79 -4.35 7.37
CA ALA A 200 -8.57 -3.41 8.47
C ALA A 200 -9.76 -2.44 8.68
N LYS A 201 -10.40 -2.00 7.59
CA LYS A 201 -11.55 -1.06 7.61
C LYS A 201 -12.90 -1.75 7.84
N ALA A 202 -13.01 -3.08 7.79
CA ALA A 202 -14.29 -3.78 7.84
C ALA A 202 -15.05 -3.49 9.16
N LEU A 203 -16.38 -3.40 9.15
CA LEU A 203 -17.17 -3.13 10.37
C LEU A 203 -17.35 -4.40 11.24
N PRO A 204 -17.18 -4.34 12.59
CA PRO A 204 -17.31 -5.49 13.48
C PRO A 204 -18.78 -5.75 13.86
N TYR A 205 -19.62 -6.07 12.87
CA TYR A 205 -21.07 -6.21 13.05
C TYR A 205 -21.48 -7.22 14.12
N ALA A 206 -20.76 -8.34 14.23
CA ALA A 206 -21.07 -9.37 15.22
C ALA A 206 -20.82 -8.89 16.65
N ALA A 207 -19.71 -8.18 16.89
CA ALA A 207 -19.41 -7.58 18.18
C ALA A 207 -20.44 -6.51 18.56
N TRP A 208 -20.83 -5.64 17.60
CA TRP A 208 -21.88 -4.64 17.83
C TRP A 208 -23.22 -5.27 18.18
N ALA A 209 -23.66 -6.27 17.41
CA ALA A 209 -24.91 -6.97 17.65
C ALA A 209 -24.91 -7.67 19.01
N LEU A 210 -23.84 -8.40 19.35
CA LEU A 210 -23.71 -9.08 20.64
C LEU A 210 -23.63 -8.10 21.82
N GLY A 211 -22.95 -6.96 21.66
CA GLY A 211 -22.87 -5.93 22.69
C GLY A 211 -24.22 -5.28 22.97
N LEU A 212 -24.97 -4.93 21.93
CA LEU A 212 -26.33 -4.41 22.05
C LEU A 212 -27.29 -5.44 22.67
N LEU A 213 -27.19 -6.71 22.27
CA LEU A 213 -27.98 -7.80 22.85
C LEU A 213 -27.63 -8.02 24.34
N ALA A 214 -26.36 -8.02 24.70
CA ALA A 214 -25.91 -8.17 26.09
C ALA A 214 -26.40 -7.01 26.96
N LEU A 215 -26.25 -5.77 26.51
CA LEU A 215 -26.76 -4.58 27.20
C LEU A 215 -28.28 -4.62 27.35
N GLY A 216 -29.00 -4.93 26.26
CA GLY A 216 -30.46 -5.05 26.28
C GLY A 216 -30.93 -6.12 27.28
N ALA A 217 -30.26 -7.27 27.32
CA ALA A 217 -30.56 -8.34 28.26
C ALA A 217 -30.28 -7.95 29.72
N LEU A 218 -29.18 -7.24 29.98
CA LEU A 218 -28.84 -6.72 31.32
C LEU A 218 -29.86 -5.69 31.81
N VAL A 219 -30.23 -4.72 30.96
CA VAL A 219 -31.25 -3.71 31.27
C VAL A 219 -32.61 -4.35 31.51
N TRP A 220 -32.99 -5.34 30.69
CA TRP A 220 -34.22 -6.10 30.88
C TRP A 220 -34.24 -6.83 32.23
N ALA A 221 -33.12 -7.50 32.59
CA ALA A 221 -33.01 -8.22 33.86
C ALA A 221 -33.12 -7.28 35.06
N GLN A 222 -32.46 -6.11 35.01
CA GLN A 222 -32.58 -5.07 36.04
C GLN A 222 -34.02 -4.55 36.18
N ARG A 223 -34.68 -4.24 35.06
CA ARG A 223 -36.06 -3.74 35.03
C ARG A 223 -37.05 -4.78 35.58
N ARG A 224 -36.85 -6.06 35.26
CA ARG A 224 -37.64 -7.18 35.80
C ARG A 224 -37.47 -7.30 37.31
N HIS A 225 -36.24 -7.24 37.81
CA HIS A 225 -35.95 -7.30 39.24
C HIS A 225 -36.59 -6.13 39.99
N TYR A 226 -36.42 -4.92 39.49
CA TYR A 226 -37.04 -3.72 40.06
C TYR A 226 -38.56 -3.87 40.17
N ARG A 227 -39.24 -4.25 39.07
CA ARG A 227 -40.70 -4.40 39.04
C ARG A 227 -41.26 -5.54 39.89
N ARG A 228 -40.50 -6.62 40.10
CA ARG A 228 -41.00 -7.79 40.86
C ARG A 228 -40.62 -7.79 42.34
N THR A 229 -39.54 -7.13 42.73
CA THR A 229 -39.00 -7.24 44.09
C THR A 229 -38.86 -5.91 44.83
N ASN A 230 -39.12 -4.75 44.19
CA ASN A 230 -38.95 -3.40 44.76
C ASN A 230 -37.58 -3.13 45.43
N ARG A 231 -36.60 -4.01 45.24
CA ARG A 231 -35.24 -3.88 45.79
C ARG A 231 -34.38 -3.05 44.85
N VAL A 232 -33.65 -2.13 45.47
CA VAL A 232 -32.68 -1.22 44.84
C VAL A 232 -31.60 -2.03 44.12
N PHE A 233 -31.19 -1.56 42.95
CA PHE A 233 -30.31 -2.21 41.97
C PHE A 233 -29.22 -3.14 42.54
N ASN A 234 -29.10 -4.34 41.98
CA ASN A 234 -27.96 -5.23 42.25
C ASN A 234 -26.68 -4.58 41.70
N GLN A 235 -25.76 -4.20 42.61
CA GLN A 235 -24.49 -3.55 42.27
C GLN A 235 -23.68 -4.33 41.22
N GLY A 236 -23.73 -5.66 41.21
CA GLY A 236 -23.05 -6.49 40.21
C GLY A 236 -23.64 -6.36 38.81
N LEU A 237 -24.98 -6.26 38.68
CA LEU A 237 -25.65 -6.04 37.39
C LEU A 237 -25.39 -4.63 36.86
N LEU A 238 -25.34 -3.62 37.74
CA LEU A 238 -24.99 -2.26 37.37
C LEU A 238 -23.54 -2.17 36.88
N ALA A 239 -22.60 -2.76 37.63
CA ALA A 239 -21.19 -2.81 37.23
C ALA A 239 -21.02 -3.52 35.87
N ALA A 240 -21.69 -4.65 35.66
CA ALA A 240 -21.66 -5.36 34.37
C ALA A 240 -22.26 -4.53 33.22
N SER A 241 -23.34 -3.80 33.46
CA SER A 241 -23.96 -2.93 32.44
C SER A 241 -23.06 -1.75 32.10
N ALA A 242 -22.49 -1.09 33.12
CA ALA A 242 -21.56 0.01 32.92
C ALA A 242 -20.31 -0.45 32.16
N ALA A 243 -19.75 -1.61 32.53
CA ALA A 243 -18.61 -2.21 31.84
C ALA A 243 -18.94 -2.53 30.38
N CYS A 244 -20.08 -3.19 30.10
CA CYS A 244 -20.49 -3.48 28.72
C CYS A 244 -20.71 -2.21 27.90
N ALA A 245 -21.29 -1.17 28.51
CA ALA A 245 -21.52 0.12 27.85
C ALA A 245 -20.20 0.81 27.52
N VAL A 246 -19.25 0.83 28.46
CA VAL A 246 -17.91 1.40 28.24
C VAL A 246 -17.18 0.66 27.12
N VAL A 247 -17.19 -0.68 27.08
CA VAL A 247 -16.54 -1.43 26.00
C VAL A 247 -17.22 -1.23 24.67
N LEU A 248 -18.56 -1.20 24.63
CA LEU A 248 -19.26 -0.96 23.38
C LEU A 248 -18.98 0.46 22.86
N LEU A 249 -18.98 1.47 23.74
CA LEU A 249 -18.63 2.84 23.38
C LEU A 249 -17.18 2.96 22.91
N TRP A 250 -16.24 2.32 23.61
CA TRP A 250 -14.84 2.29 23.20
C TRP A 250 -14.69 1.57 21.87
N LEU A 251 -15.34 0.42 21.66
CA LEU A 251 -15.32 -0.30 20.39
C LEU A 251 -15.82 0.58 19.24
N VAL A 252 -16.93 1.29 19.43
CA VAL A 252 -17.47 2.21 18.41
C VAL A 252 -16.51 3.37 18.15
N ALA A 253 -16.02 4.05 19.19
CA ALA A 253 -15.13 5.20 19.05
C ALA A 253 -13.79 4.81 18.43
N GLY A 254 -13.14 3.77 18.95
CA GLY A 254 -11.85 3.28 18.46
C GLY A 254 -11.93 2.74 17.03
N HIS A 255 -13.01 2.03 16.69
CA HIS A 255 -13.20 1.57 15.31
C HIS A 255 -13.51 2.71 14.35
N THR A 256 -14.29 3.72 14.76
CA THR A 256 -14.57 4.91 13.94
C THR A 256 -13.28 5.69 13.67
N LEU A 257 -12.46 5.90 14.71
CA LEU A 257 -11.17 6.57 14.58
C LEU A 257 -10.23 5.76 13.67
N ALA A 258 -10.09 4.45 13.91
CA ALA A 258 -9.26 3.58 13.09
C ALA A 258 -9.67 3.59 11.62
N ARG A 259 -10.98 3.48 11.36
CA ARG A 259 -11.54 3.50 10.01
C ARG A 259 -11.31 4.85 9.34
N SER A 260 -11.49 5.96 10.05
CA SER A 260 -11.22 7.30 9.54
C SER A 260 -9.76 7.44 9.12
N GLN A 261 -8.82 7.14 10.04
CA GLN A 261 -7.39 7.28 9.79
C GLN A 261 -6.88 6.31 8.71
N LEU A 262 -7.41 5.09 8.64
CA LEU A 262 -7.09 4.14 7.57
C LEU A 262 -7.72 4.53 6.22
N SER A 263 -8.88 5.19 6.23
CA SER A 263 -9.48 5.69 4.99
C SER A 263 -8.69 6.87 4.45
N ASP A 264 -8.29 7.78 5.34
CA ASP A 264 -7.44 8.94 5.07
C ASP A 264 -6.07 8.49 4.51
N SER A 265 -5.38 7.61 5.25
CA SER A 265 -4.13 6.97 4.82
C SER A 265 -4.22 6.27 3.47
N TYR A 266 -5.37 5.67 3.13
CA TYR A 266 -5.57 5.03 1.84
C TYR A 266 -5.79 6.03 0.71
N ALA A 267 -6.71 7.00 0.91
CA ALA A 267 -7.12 7.94 -0.12
C ALA A 267 -6.01 8.95 -0.44
N HIS A 268 -5.34 9.45 0.59
CA HIS A 268 -4.39 10.54 0.49
C HIS A 268 -2.94 10.06 0.56
N GLY A 269 -2.66 8.95 1.25
CA GLY A 269 -1.35 8.31 1.22
C GLY A 269 -1.21 7.31 0.06
N ALA A 270 -1.76 6.11 0.23
CA ALA A 270 -1.50 4.96 -0.66
C ALA A 270 -1.89 5.25 -2.13
N LYS A 271 -3.07 5.81 -2.37
CA LYS A 271 -3.53 6.13 -3.73
C LYS A 271 -2.75 7.29 -4.36
N SER A 272 -2.41 8.32 -3.57
CA SER A 272 -1.59 9.43 -4.06
C SER A 272 -0.19 8.95 -4.46
N MET A 273 0.44 8.14 -3.60
CA MET A 273 1.73 7.49 -3.91
C MET A 273 1.65 6.64 -5.18
N GLN A 274 0.55 5.89 -5.38
CA GLN A 274 0.39 5.10 -6.61
C GLN A 274 0.39 5.98 -7.86
N VAL A 275 -0.39 7.06 -7.88
CA VAL A 275 -0.44 7.98 -9.03
C VAL A 275 0.91 8.67 -9.24
N LEU A 276 1.59 9.09 -8.16
CA LEU A 276 2.90 9.71 -8.24
C LEU A 276 3.98 8.74 -8.74
N ASN A 277 3.96 7.49 -8.30
CA ASN A 277 4.89 6.47 -8.77
C ASN A 277 4.68 6.18 -10.26
N ASN A 278 3.43 6.06 -10.72
CA ASN A 278 3.14 5.93 -12.15
C ASN A 278 3.65 7.15 -12.94
N ALA A 279 3.46 8.37 -12.42
CA ALA A 279 3.99 9.58 -13.05
C ALA A 279 5.52 9.55 -13.18
N ARG A 280 6.22 9.08 -12.15
CA ARG A 280 7.68 8.91 -12.20
C ARG A 280 8.11 7.85 -13.21
N ILE A 281 7.37 6.74 -13.28
CA ILE A 281 7.56 5.70 -14.30
C ILE A 281 7.44 6.29 -15.71
N GLY A 282 6.37 7.04 -15.98
CA GLY A 282 6.16 7.70 -17.28
C GLY A 282 7.24 8.72 -17.61
N VAL A 283 7.72 9.47 -16.62
CA VAL A 283 8.84 10.42 -16.77
C VAL A 283 10.14 9.71 -17.18
N LEU A 284 10.45 8.56 -16.57
CA LEU A 284 11.65 7.78 -16.91
C LEU A 284 11.55 7.15 -18.29
N GLN A 285 10.39 6.59 -18.65
CA GLN A 285 10.14 6.06 -19.98
C GLN A 285 10.29 7.14 -21.04
N ALA A 286 9.67 8.31 -20.84
CA ALA A 286 9.81 9.43 -21.75
C ALA A 286 11.27 9.89 -21.88
N ARG A 287 12.06 9.88 -20.80
CA ARG A 287 13.49 10.20 -20.89
C ARG A 287 14.27 9.17 -21.71
N GLY A 288 13.97 7.89 -21.52
CA GLY A 288 14.53 6.81 -22.33
C GLY A 288 14.19 6.97 -23.81
N ASP A 289 12.91 7.19 -24.12
CA ASP A 289 12.42 7.40 -25.49
C ASP A 289 13.09 8.61 -26.18
N GLU A 290 13.17 9.75 -25.50
CA GLU A 290 13.84 10.94 -26.04
C GLU A 290 15.30 10.65 -26.39
N ASN A 291 16.02 9.97 -25.50
CA ASN A 291 17.43 9.65 -25.74
C ASN A 291 17.57 8.64 -26.88
N LEU A 292 16.75 7.59 -26.90
CA LEU A 292 16.82 6.52 -27.91
C LEU A 292 16.41 6.98 -29.30
N THR A 293 15.56 8.00 -29.40
CA THR A 293 15.25 8.66 -30.68
C THR A 293 16.53 9.18 -31.35
N LEU A 294 17.41 9.83 -30.58
CA LEU A 294 18.71 10.31 -31.07
C LEU A 294 19.73 9.17 -31.26
N VAL A 295 19.75 8.15 -30.39
CA VAL A 295 20.59 6.95 -30.58
C VAL A 295 20.23 6.21 -31.88
N ALA A 296 18.95 6.22 -32.27
CA ALA A 296 18.45 5.57 -33.47
C ALA A 296 18.87 6.25 -34.79
N ARG A 297 19.43 7.48 -34.73
CA ARG A 297 19.99 8.23 -35.88
C ARG A 297 19.14 8.15 -37.16
N GLY A 298 17.87 8.55 -37.06
CA GLY A 298 16.93 8.56 -38.19
C GLY A 298 16.03 7.32 -38.32
N SER A 299 16.08 6.39 -37.37
CA SER A 299 15.12 5.26 -37.25
C SER A 299 14.32 5.31 -35.94
N GLY A 300 14.09 6.52 -35.41
CA GLY A 300 13.58 6.75 -34.05
C GLY A 300 12.07 6.99 -33.93
N ASP A 301 11.30 6.90 -35.01
CA ASP A 301 9.88 7.30 -35.04
C ASP A 301 9.00 6.61 -33.98
N SER A 302 9.30 5.35 -33.66
CA SER A 302 8.61 4.61 -32.60
C SER A 302 8.87 5.20 -31.21
N TYR A 303 10.11 5.63 -30.95
CA TYR A 303 10.47 6.27 -29.69
C TYR A 303 9.84 7.64 -29.57
N GLU A 304 9.79 8.42 -30.64
CA GLU A 304 9.09 9.71 -30.66
C GLU A 304 7.59 9.54 -30.37
N THR A 305 6.97 8.54 -31.00
CA THR A 305 5.55 8.22 -30.75
C THR A 305 5.31 7.85 -29.29
N ASN A 306 6.20 7.03 -28.70
CA ASN A 306 6.12 6.64 -27.30
C ASN A 306 6.34 7.83 -26.35
N PHE A 307 7.28 8.71 -26.65
CA PHE A 307 7.51 9.96 -25.92
C PHE A 307 6.25 10.83 -25.92
N ALA A 308 5.66 11.08 -27.08
CA ALA A 308 4.47 11.91 -27.21
C ALA A 308 3.26 11.32 -26.45
N LYS A 309 3.09 9.99 -26.53
CA LYS A 309 2.07 9.26 -25.76
C LYS A 309 2.32 9.36 -24.26
N GLY A 310 3.52 9.02 -23.79
CA GLY A 310 3.88 9.06 -22.37
C GLY A 310 3.75 10.47 -21.78
N MET A 311 4.14 11.50 -22.54
CA MET A 311 3.88 12.88 -22.16
C MET A 311 2.39 13.16 -22.02
N THR A 312 1.56 12.71 -22.95
CA THR A 312 0.10 12.87 -22.91
C THR A 312 -0.53 12.16 -21.72
N ASP A 313 -0.11 10.93 -21.43
CA ASP A 313 -0.56 10.17 -20.26
C ASP A 313 -0.16 10.86 -18.94
N LEU A 314 1.05 11.43 -18.90
CA LEU A 314 1.58 12.14 -17.74
C LEU A 314 0.87 13.48 -17.45
N ALA A 315 0.66 14.32 -18.47
CA ALA A 315 0.26 15.72 -18.29
C ALA A 315 -0.96 16.17 -19.13
N GLY A 316 -1.57 15.28 -19.91
CA GLY A 316 -2.71 15.55 -20.79
C GLY A 316 -2.32 16.09 -22.18
N GLU A 317 -3.30 16.16 -23.08
CA GLU A 317 -3.10 16.61 -24.48
C GLU A 317 -2.69 18.09 -24.57
N ASP A 318 -3.32 18.97 -23.77
CA ASP A 318 -3.01 20.40 -23.78
C ASP A 318 -1.60 20.65 -23.19
N PRO A 319 -0.62 21.12 -23.99
CA PRO A 319 0.73 21.40 -23.51
C PRO A 319 0.82 22.53 -22.48
N LYS A 320 -0.24 23.34 -22.33
CA LYS A 320 -0.34 24.39 -21.32
C LYS A 320 -1.30 24.01 -20.19
N GLY A 321 -1.97 22.87 -20.31
CA GLY A 321 -2.97 22.38 -19.38
C GLY A 321 -2.36 21.64 -18.19
N VAL A 322 -3.25 21.11 -17.35
CA VAL A 322 -2.94 20.15 -16.30
C VAL A 322 -3.89 18.97 -16.52
N GLY A 323 -3.37 17.87 -17.04
CA GLY A 323 -4.12 16.64 -17.28
C GLY A 323 -3.33 15.40 -16.83
N GLY A 324 -3.78 14.23 -17.26
CA GLY A 324 -3.07 12.98 -17.03
C GLY A 324 -2.88 12.62 -15.56
N GLU A 325 -1.78 11.94 -15.27
CA GLU A 325 -1.40 11.52 -13.91
C GLU A 325 -1.07 12.71 -12.99
N LEU A 326 -0.47 13.78 -13.52
CA LEU A 326 -0.15 14.97 -12.73
C LEU A 326 -1.39 15.72 -12.23
N ALA A 327 -2.47 15.74 -13.03
CA ALA A 327 -3.76 16.28 -12.58
C ALA A 327 -4.37 15.43 -11.46
N GLN A 328 -4.27 14.10 -11.58
CA GLN A 328 -4.75 13.17 -10.56
C GLN A 328 -3.94 13.30 -9.26
N ALA A 329 -2.61 13.40 -9.35
CA ALA A 329 -1.75 13.64 -8.20
C ALA A 329 -2.10 14.96 -7.49
N LEU A 330 -2.33 16.03 -8.25
CA LEU A 330 -2.72 17.34 -7.69
C LEU A 330 -4.10 17.31 -7.02
N ALA A 331 -5.01 16.45 -7.49
CA ALA A 331 -6.33 16.26 -6.90
C ALA A 331 -6.30 15.43 -5.60
N LEU A 332 -5.31 14.55 -5.46
CA LEU A 332 -5.11 13.70 -4.27
C LEU A 332 -4.25 14.34 -3.19
N ALA A 333 -3.40 15.32 -3.56
CA ALA A 333 -2.56 16.06 -2.63
C ALA A 333 -3.38 17.02 -1.74
N ASP A 334 -3.33 16.78 -0.43
CA ASP A 334 -4.21 17.42 0.57
C ASP A 334 -3.82 18.82 0.98
N ASN A 335 -2.53 19.13 0.91
CA ASN A 335 -1.97 20.36 1.45
C ASN A 335 -0.93 20.96 0.50
N GLU A 336 -0.51 22.19 0.78
CA GLU A 336 0.44 22.89 -0.09
C GLU A 336 1.82 22.20 -0.16
N ALA A 337 2.23 21.49 0.89
CA ALA A 337 3.51 20.76 0.89
C ALA A 337 3.51 19.57 -0.08
N GLY A 338 2.37 18.92 -0.31
CA GLY A 338 2.20 17.92 -1.38
C GLY A 338 1.92 18.53 -2.76
N ARG A 339 1.14 19.62 -2.82
CA ARG A 339 0.75 20.27 -4.09
C ARG A 339 1.90 21.02 -4.76
N ALA A 340 2.75 21.69 -3.98
CA ALA A 340 3.87 22.48 -4.50
C ALA A 340 4.85 21.66 -5.37
N PRO A 341 5.35 20.48 -4.95
CA PRO A 341 6.21 19.66 -5.79
C PRO A 341 5.50 19.15 -7.05
N VAL A 342 4.21 18.77 -6.98
CA VAL A 342 3.44 18.38 -8.17
C VAL A 342 3.32 19.54 -9.16
N ASN A 343 3.06 20.76 -8.68
CA ASN A 343 3.04 21.95 -9.52
C ASN A 343 4.42 22.25 -10.16
N ALA A 344 5.51 22.03 -9.43
CA ALA A 344 6.86 22.16 -9.97
C ALA A 344 7.14 21.12 -11.07
N ALA A 345 6.68 19.88 -10.89
CA ALA A 345 6.75 18.83 -11.91
C ALA A 345 5.94 19.21 -13.16
N ILE A 346 4.71 19.74 -13.00
CA ILE A 346 3.88 20.23 -14.12
C ILE A 346 4.63 21.31 -14.91
N GLN A 347 5.24 22.29 -14.24
CA GLN A 347 6.03 23.32 -14.92
C GLN A 347 7.25 22.74 -15.64
N GLY A 348 7.92 21.76 -15.02
CA GLY A 348 9.05 21.05 -15.61
C GLY A 348 8.66 20.29 -16.88
N VAL A 349 7.53 19.58 -16.88
CA VAL A 349 7.01 18.86 -18.06
C VAL A 349 6.66 19.83 -19.20
N ARG A 350 6.05 20.97 -18.88
CA ARG A 350 5.76 22.00 -19.90
C ARG A 350 7.03 22.55 -20.54
N ALA A 351 8.04 22.85 -19.73
CA ALA A 351 9.34 23.29 -20.22
C ALA A 351 10.03 22.20 -21.05
N TRP A 352 9.93 20.94 -20.61
CA TRP A 352 10.47 19.79 -21.32
C TRP A 352 9.83 19.63 -22.70
N ARG A 353 8.50 19.59 -22.81
CA ARG A 353 7.80 19.51 -24.11
C ARG A 353 8.23 20.62 -25.08
N GLY A 354 8.37 21.85 -24.58
CA GLY A 354 8.85 22.98 -25.38
C GLY A 354 10.28 22.77 -25.89
N ARG A 355 11.21 22.40 -25.01
CA ARG A 355 12.62 22.15 -25.39
C ARG A 355 12.78 20.92 -26.27
N HIS A 356 12.00 19.88 -26.03
CA HIS A 356 11.98 18.67 -26.84
C HIS A 356 11.54 18.99 -28.27
N THR A 357 10.51 19.82 -28.45
CA THR A 357 10.07 20.27 -29.78
C THR A 357 11.21 20.99 -30.54
N THR A 358 12.01 21.81 -29.84
CA THR A 358 13.19 22.44 -30.44
C THR A 358 14.25 21.41 -30.83
N ALA A 359 14.56 20.46 -29.94
CA ALA A 359 15.52 19.39 -30.21
C ALA A 359 15.10 18.52 -31.40
N ARG A 360 13.79 18.20 -31.53
CA ARG A 360 13.24 17.50 -32.69
C ARG A 360 13.38 18.30 -33.97
N ALA A 361 13.10 19.60 -33.94
CA ALA A 361 13.28 20.45 -35.13
C ALA A 361 14.75 20.49 -35.60
N SER A 362 15.71 20.49 -34.68
CA SER A 362 17.14 20.37 -34.99
C SER A 362 17.47 19.01 -35.62
N ASP A 363 16.98 17.91 -35.05
CA ASP A 363 17.24 16.54 -35.53
C ASP A 363 16.58 16.29 -36.91
N ASP A 364 15.31 16.65 -37.08
CA ASP A 364 14.56 16.52 -38.34
C ASP A 364 15.15 17.42 -39.44
N GLY A 365 15.78 18.53 -39.06
CA GLY A 365 16.53 19.42 -39.95
C GLY A 365 17.92 18.91 -40.32
N GLY A 366 18.36 17.78 -39.76
CA GLY A 366 19.68 17.17 -39.98
C GLY A 366 20.82 17.75 -39.14
N ASP A 367 20.54 18.66 -38.19
CA ASP A 367 21.52 19.21 -37.25
C ASP A 367 21.58 18.35 -35.97
N TYR A 368 22.11 17.13 -36.14
CA TYR A 368 22.27 16.16 -35.06
C TYR A 368 23.12 16.69 -33.90
N THR A 369 24.16 17.47 -34.18
CA THR A 369 25.05 18.01 -33.13
C THR A 369 24.31 18.99 -32.24
N THR A 370 23.50 19.87 -32.82
CA THR A 370 22.65 20.78 -32.03
C THR A 370 21.58 20.01 -31.27
N ALA A 371 20.90 19.04 -31.90
CA ALA A 371 19.88 18.23 -31.23
C ALA A 371 20.43 17.50 -29.98
N VAL A 372 21.61 16.88 -30.10
CA VAL A 372 22.29 16.24 -28.95
C VAL A 372 22.61 17.28 -27.87
N ALA A 373 23.15 18.44 -28.25
CA ALA A 373 23.48 19.50 -27.29
C ALA A 373 22.22 20.04 -26.57
N GLU A 374 21.06 20.09 -27.23
CA GLU A 374 19.78 20.48 -26.64
C GLU A 374 19.22 19.41 -25.67
N VAL A 375 19.56 18.14 -25.84
CA VAL A 375 19.10 17.05 -24.97
C VAL A 375 20.01 16.80 -23.76
N ILE A 376 21.32 16.80 -23.96
CA ILE A 376 22.31 16.45 -22.92
C ILE A 376 23.30 17.57 -22.58
N GLY A 377 23.29 18.69 -23.30
CA GLY A 377 24.24 19.79 -23.13
C GLY A 377 25.50 19.59 -23.96
N GLY A 378 26.36 20.61 -23.99
CA GLY A 378 27.61 20.60 -24.75
C GLY A 378 27.67 21.72 -25.78
N LYS A 379 28.43 21.51 -26.86
CA LYS A 379 28.54 22.49 -27.94
C LYS A 379 27.61 22.12 -29.09
N ASP A 380 26.85 23.10 -29.58
CA ASP A 380 26.05 22.95 -30.78
C ASP A 380 26.91 22.96 -32.07
N SER A 381 26.28 22.83 -33.24
CA SER A 381 26.96 22.85 -34.54
C SER A 381 27.72 24.15 -34.84
N HIS A 382 27.41 25.24 -34.13
CA HIS A 382 28.04 26.55 -34.27
C HIS A 382 29.11 26.79 -33.19
N GLY A 383 29.39 25.79 -32.34
CA GLY A 383 30.36 25.87 -31.24
C GLY A 383 29.87 26.62 -30.01
N ARG A 384 28.58 26.98 -29.94
CA ARG A 384 27.97 27.64 -28.77
C ARG A 384 27.65 26.61 -27.71
N THR A 385 27.90 26.95 -26.45
CA THR A 385 27.58 26.06 -25.33
C THR A 385 26.08 26.12 -25.03
N VAL A 386 25.41 24.98 -25.14
CA VAL A 386 24.01 24.80 -24.73
C VAL A 386 23.99 24.43 -23.25
N THR A 387 23.39 25.30 -22.44
CA THR A 387 23.28 25.11 -20.98
C THR A 387 21.87 24.79 -20.53
N GLU A 388 20.88 25.00 -21.39
CA GLU A 388 19.47 24.74 -21.11
C GLU A 388 19.03 23.50 -21.88
N THR A 389 18.85 22.38 -21.18
CA THR A 389 18.64 21.08 -21.82
C THR A 389 17.32 20.43 -21.44
N THR A 390 16.86 19.47 -22.22
CA THR A 390 15.74 18.60 -21.82
C THR A 390 16.11 17.74 -20.61
N GLY A 391 17.37 17.31 -20.49
CA GLY A 391 17.87 16.56 -19.33
C GLY A 391 17.70 17.29 -18.00
N GLN A 392 17.92 18.61 -17.97
CA GLN A 392 17.64 19.41 -16.77
C GLN A 392 16.16 19.50 -16.43
N CYS A 393 15.29 19.51 -17.45
CA CYS A 393 13.85 19.48 -17.23
C CYS A 393 13.44 18.13 -16.62
N PHE A 394 13.94 17.03 -17.17
CA PHE A 394 13.77 15.69 -16.61
C PHE A 394 14.22 15.62 -15.14
N ASP A 395 15.46 16.02 -14.83
CA ASP A 395 16.01 15.95 -13.46
C ASP A 395 15.14 16.77 -12.48
N LYS A 396 14.65 17.94 -12.92
CA LYS A 396 13.74 18.76 -12.11
C LYS A 396 12.40 18.08 -11.89
N VAL A 397 11.82 17.44 -12.90
CA VAL A 397 10.54 16.73 -12.81
C VAL A 397 10.68 15.53 -11.88
N ASP A 398 11.69 14.68 -12.07
CA ASP A 398 11.90 13.50 -11.22
C ASP A 398 12.15 13.90 -9.76
N ALA A 399 13.02 14.89 -9.50
CA ALA A 399 13.25 15.37 -8.13
C ALA A 399 11.99 15.97 -7.48
N SER A 400 11.15 16.66 -8.26
CA SER A 400 9.89 17.21 -7.75
C SER A 400 8.91 16.08 -7.40
N LEU A 401 8.79 15.07 -8.25
CA LEU A 401 7.92 13.93 -7.98
C LEU A 401 8.44 13.06 -6.83
N GLU A 402 9.76 12.89 -6.70
CA GLU A 402 10.37 12.23 -5.53
C GLU A 402 10.01 12.97 -4.23
N GLN A 403 10.09 14.31 -4.23
CA GLN A 403 9.68 15.12 -3.09
C GLN A 403 8.19 14.94 -2.76
N ALA A 404 7.32 14.88 -3.77
CA ALA A 404 5.90 14.61 -3.57
C ALA A 404 5.68 13.21 -2.96
N VAL A 405 6.32 12.17 -3.50
CA VAL A 405 6.23 10.80 -2.98
C VAL A 405 6.70 10.74 -1.52
N GLY A 406 7.81 11.40 -1.19
CA GLY A 406 8.32 11.45 0.19
C GLY A 406 7.32 12.10 1.15
N HIS A 407 6.64 13.17 0.73
CA HIS A 407 5.60 13.80 1.53
C HIS A 407 4.40 12.87 1.78
N GLU A 408 3.88 12.25 0.72
CA GLU A 408 2.71 11.36 0.83
C GLU A 408 3.04 10.08 1.62
N GLN A 409 4.29 9.60 1.56
CA GLN A 409 4.74 8.48 2.37
C GLN A 409 4.77 8.83 3.87
N ASP A 410 5.17 10.04 4.23
CA ASP A 410 5.16 10.50 5.62
C ASP A 410 3.73 10.66 6.17
N GLU A 411 2.81 11.21 5.37
CA GLU A 411 1.39 11.30 5.72
C GLU A 411 0.76 9.91 5.85
N PHE A 412 1.04 9.00 4.91
CA PHE A 412 0.66 7.59 5.01
C PHE A 412 1.11 7.00 6.34
N ARG A 413 2.39 7.14 6.71
CA ARG A 413 2.95 6.55 7.94
C ARG A 413 2.28 7.12 9.18
N LYS A 414 2.02 8.42 9.24
CA LYS A 414 1.35 9.06 10.39
C LYS A 414 -0.09 8.57 10.53
N ALA A 415 -0.87 8.61 9.44
CA ALA A 415 -2.27 8.24 9.45
C ALA A 415 -2.46 6.73 9.70
N ALA A 416 -1.68 5.87 9.03
CA ALA A 416 -1.74 4.43 9.21
C ALA A 416 -1.33 3.99 10.64
N ASN A 417 -0.25 4.55 11.19
CA ASN A 417 0.14 4.27 12.57
C ASN A 417 -0.90 4.77 13.59
N SER A 418 -1.51 5.93 13.35
CA SER A 418 -2.59 6.43 14.21
C SER A 418 -3.81 5.51 14.17
N GLY A 419 -4.20 5.05 12.98
CA GLY A 419 -5.30 4.09 12.81
C GLY A 419 -5.03 2.75 13.48
N ARG A 420 -3.81 2.21 13.32
CA ARG A 420 -3.33 1.00 14.01
C ARG A 420 -3.32 1.18 15.54
N GLY A 421 -2.83 2.31 16.02
CA GLY A 421 -2.78 2.66 17.44
C GLY A 421 -4.16 2.72 18.10
N ALA A 422 -5.18 3.19 17.37
CA ALA A 422 -6.56 3.22 17.85
C ALA A 422 -7.14 1.81 18.11
N LEU A 423 -6.59 0.77 17.45
CA LEU A 423 -7.03 -0.62 17.61
C LEU A 423 -6.22 -1.41 18.64
N SER A 424 -5.01 -0.97 19.01
CA SER A 424 -4.05 -1.80 19.75
C SER A 424 -4.47 -2.12 21.19
N LEU A 425 -5.17 -1.18 21.87
CA LEU A 425 -5.57 -1.35 23.28
C LEU A 425 -6.95 -2.01 23.46
N LEU A 426 -7.76 -2.03 22.41
CA LEU A 426 -9.12 -2.56 22.44
C LEU A 426 -9.21 -4.07 22.81
N PRO A 427 -8.33 -4.97 22.32
CA PRO A 427 -8.37 -6.38 22.69
C PRO A 427 -8.11 -6.61 24.18
N TYR A 428 -7.18 -5.85 24.78
CA TYR A 428 -6.86 -5.94 26.20
C TYR A 428 -8.02 -5.44 27.06
N GLY A 429 -8.66 -4.32 26.67
CA GLY A 429 -9.85 -3.79 27.33
C GLY A 429 -11.03 -4.76 27.28
N ALA A 430 -11.29 -5.38 26.11
CA ALA A 430 -12.34 -6.38 25.94
C ALA A 430 -12.06 -7.67 26.72
N GLY A 431 -10.80 -8.13 26.72
CA GLY A 431 -10.36 -9.30 27.49
C GLY A 431 -10.50 -9.10 29.00
N LEU A 432 -10.08 -7.94 29.52
CA LEU A 432 -10.28 -7.58 30.92
C LEU A 432 -11.77 -7.58 31.28
N LEU A 433 -12.63 -7.08 30.40
CA LEU A 433 -14.07 -7.09 30.63
C LEU A 433 -14.64 -8.51 30.68
N ALA A 434 -14.20 -9.40 29.79
CA ALA A 434 -14.62 -10.79 29.78
C ALA A 434 -14.24 -11.50 31.08
N VAL A 435 -13.02 -11.26 31.59
CA VAL A 435 -12.54 -11.81 32.86
C VAL A 435 -13.34 -11.24 34.05
N LEU A 436 -13.55 -9.93 34.10
CA LEU A 436 -14.33 -9.29 35.17
C LEU A 436 -15.80 -9.73 35.16
N ALA A 437 -16.39 -9.91 33.98
CA ALA A 437 -17.74 -10.44 33.84
C ALA A 437 -17.85 -11.90 34.29
N ALA A 438 -16.88 -12.74 33.92
CA ALA A 438 -16.81 -14.12 34.37
C ALA A 438 -16.66 -14.20 35.90
N ALA A 439 -15.76 -13.41 36.48
CA ALA A 439 -15.56 -13.33 37.93
C ALA A 439 -16.81 -12.81 38.67
N GLY A 440 -17.47 -11.78 38.14
CA GLY A 440 -18.71 -11.23 38.69
C GLY A 440 -19.88 -12.23 38.64
N ALA A 441 -19.98 -13.01 37.58
CA ALA A 441 -20.98 -14.08 37.47
C ALA A 441 -20.74 -15.19 38.49
N LEU A 442 -19.49 -15.65 38.64
CA LEU A 442 -19.11 -16.70 39.60
C LEU A 442 -19.33 -16.25 41.05
N LEU A 443 -18.89 -15.03 41.40
CA LEU A 443 -19.05 -14.47 42.75
C LEU A 443 -20.51 -14.15 43.09
N GLY A 444 -21.28 -13.63 42.14
CA GLY A 444 -22.70 -13.33 42.32
C GLY A 444 -23.56 -14.58 42.52
N ILE A 445 -23.20 -15.70 41.87
CA ILE A 445 -23.86 -17.00 42.06
C ILE A 445 -23.41 -17.63 43.39
N GLY A 446 -22.12 -17.54 43.74
CA GLY A 446 -21.56 -18.10 44.97
C GLY A 446 -22.11 -17.46 46.25
N ARG A 447 -22.23 -16.13 46.28
CA ARG A 447 -22.75 -15.40 47.45
C ARG A 447 -24.23 -15.66 47.74
N ARG A 448 -25.00 -16.04 46.72
CA ARG A 448 -26.41 -16.45 46.90
C ARG A 448 -26.55 -17.91 47.31
N LEU A 449 -25.57 -18.78 47.03
CA LEU A 449 -25.57 -20.17 47.52
C LEU A 449 -25.30 -20.24 49.03
N SER A 450 -24.59 -19.27 49.60
CA SER A 450 -24.36 -19.17 51.05
C SER A 450 -25.55 -18.62 51.83
N GLU A 451 -26.53 -17.96 51.19
CA GLU A 451 -27.74 -17.43 51.86
C GLU A 451 -28.87 -18.47 52.02
N TYR A 452 -28.75 -19.65 51.39
CA TYR A 452 -29.72 -20.75 51.47
C TYR A 452 -29.16 -22.00 52.18
N ARG A 453 -28.05 -21.86 52.89
CA ARG A 453 -27.60 -22.79 53.94
C ARG A 453 -27.88 -22.14 55.27
#